data_AF-A0A838QHV5-F1
#
_entry.id   AF-A0A838QHV5-F1
#
_cell.length_a   1.000
_cell.length_b   1.000
_cell.length_c   1.000
_cell.angle_alpha   90.00
_cell.angle_beta   90.00
_cell.angle_gamma   90.00
#
_symmetry.space_group_name_H-M   'P 1'
#
loop_
_entity.id
_entity.type
_entity.pdbx_description
1 polymer ?
#
loop_
_entity_poly.entity_id
_entity_poly.type
_entity_poly.pdbx_seq_one_letter_code
_entity_poly.pdbx_strand_id
1 'polypeptide(L)'
;LPTARDSYTVFALTGSPVAYPSGINTFFRQAVRVDGNANFDVAFDIDAAGNAIVYPARLVVSSLAGDRPVGIQKIAGTFESILTAPKGTYSDSLAVVATAGDVIVIESARNGQGDVCQFSLSPFIYSKLLIESVVPASRTIVVQAVMNPNCGFRSFEPGIPAN
;
A
#
# COMPACT_ATOMS: atom_id res chain seq x y z
N LEU A 1 -9.35 -7.91 14.21
CA LEU A 1 -10.24 -7.21 13.24
C LEU A 1 -10.32 -8.02 11.94
N PRO A 2 -11.46 -8.05 11.23
CA PRO A 2 -11.61 -8.89 10.04
C PRO A 2 -10.76 -8.36 8.88
N THR A 3 -10.19 -9.25 8.08
CA THR A 3 -9.61 -8.91 6.78
C THR A 3 -10.71 -8.39 5.86
N ALA A 4 -10.50 -7.23 5.22
CA ALA A 4 -11.47 -6.61 4.33
C ALA A 4 -10.89 -6.35 2.95
N ARG A 5 -11.77 -6.34 1.95
CA ARG A 5 -11.50 -6.01 0.55
C ARG A 5 -12.20 -4.71 0.21
N ASP A 6 -11.47 -3.78 -0.37
CA ASP A 6 -11.97 -2.46 -0.78
C ASP A 6 -11.43 -2.09 -2.16
N SER A 7 -12.10 -1.16 -2.84
CA SER A 7 -11.63 -0.55 -4.09
C SER A 7 -11.46 0.95 -3.91
N TYR A 8 -10.34 1.47 -4.42
CA TYR A 8 -9.95 2.87 -4.30
C TYR A 8 -9.66 3.46 -5.67
N THR A 9 -10.10 4.68 -5.89
CA THR A 9 -9.57 5.52 -6.98
C THR A 9 -8.57 6.50 -6.37
N VAL A 10 -7.32 6.43 -6.83
CA VAL A 10 -6.26 7.35 -6.46
C VAL A 10 -5.79 8.14 -7.68
N PHE A 11 -5.23 9.31 -7.45
CA PHE A 11 -4.73 10.20 -8.48
C PHE A 11 -3.21 10.15 -8.53
N ALA A 12 -2.65 10.32 -9.72
CA ALA A 12 -1.22 10.40 -9.90
C ALA A 12 -0.65 11.59 -9.11
N LEU A 13 0.43 11.38 -8.35
CA LEU A 13 1.09 12.41 -7.54
C LEU A 13 1.46 13.65 -8.37
N THR A 14 2.06 13.42 -9.54
CA THR A 14 2.40 14.51 -10.45
C THR A 14 1.20 14.85 -11.33
N GLY A 15 1.03 16.13 -11.66
CA GLY A 15 0.02 16.59 -12.61
C GLY A 15 -1.44 16.55 -12.14
N SER A 16 -1.72 16.08 -10.92
CA SER A 16 -3.07 16.13 -10.32
C SER A 16 -3.16 17.23 -9.26
N PRO A 17 -4.36 17.75 -8.93
CA PRO A 17 -4.54 18.70 -7.83
C PRO A 17 -4.04 18.13 -6.51
N VAL A 18 -3.27 18.92 -5.76
CA VAL A 18 -2.66 18.50 -4.48
C VAL A 18 -3.67 18.06 -3.41
N ALA A 19 -4.94 18.47 -3.54
CA ALA A 19 -6.01 18.10 -2.63
C ALA A 19 -6.54 16.66 -2.86
N TYR A 20 -6.23 16.06 -4.01
CA TYR A 20 -6.74 14.74 -4.38
C TYR A 20 -5.95 13.62 -3.69
N PRO A 21 -6.59 12.47 -3.42
CA PRO A 21 -5.92 11.36 -2.78
C PRO A 21 -4.96 10.68 -3.76
N SER A 22 -3.66 10.73 -3.47
CA SER A 22 -2.60 10.09 -4.25
C SER A 22 -1.89 8.98 -3.51
N GLY A 23 -2.37 8.60 -2.34
CA GLY A 23 -1.82 7.52 -1.54
C GLY A 23 -2.88 6.68 -0.87
N ILE A 24 -2.45 5.55 -0.30
CA ILE A 24 -3.28 4.65 0.48
C ILE A 24 -2.64 4.46 1.86
N ASN A 25 -3.45 4.59 2.90
CA ASN A 25 -3.14 4.11 4.24
C ASN A 25 -3.80 2.75 4.45
N THR A 26 -2.98 1.71 4.55
CA THR A 26 -3.42 0.32 4.59
C THR A 26 -4.05 -0.08 5.92
N PHE A 27 -3.67 0.59 7.01
CA PHE A 27 -4.28 0.34 8.31
C PHE A 27 -5.66 1.01 8.44
N PHE A 28 -5.75 2.29 8.09
CA PHE A 28 -7.02 3.03 8.13
C PHE A 28 -7.94 2.67 6.97
N ARG A 29 -7.45 1.92 5.96
CA ARG A 29 -8.21 1.48 4.78
C ARG A 29 -8.80 2.65 4.01
N GLN A 30 -7.93 3.59 3.67
CA GLN A 30 -8.35 4.86 3.10
C GLN A 30 -7.40 5.29 1.99
N ALA A 31 -7.97 5.79 0.91
CA ALA A 31 -7.29 6.67 -0.01
C ALA A 31 -7.11 8.04 0.66
N VAL A 32 -5.88 8.54 0.70
CA VAL A 32 -5.51 9.74 1.45
C VAL A 32 -4.68 10.68 0.59
N ARG A 33 -4.75 11.97 0.94
CA ARG A 33 -3.84 12.97 0.39
C ARG A 33 -2.42 12.66 0.86
N VAL A 34 -1.46 12.84 -0.04
CA VAL A 34 -0.04 12.72 0.26
C VAL A 34 0.50 14.08 0.69
N ASP A 35 1.10 14.13 1.87
CA ASP A 35 1.73 15.33 2.42
C ASP A 35 2.91 14.98 3.34
N GLY A 36 3.59 16.01 3.85
CA GLY A 36 4.77 15.86 4.71
C GLY A 36 4.53 15.15 6.04
N ASN A 37 3.28 14.87 6.44
CA ASN A 37 2.97 14.13 7.66
C ASN A 37 3.08 12.60 7.47
N ALA A 38 3.32 12.12 6.25
CA ALA A 38 3.51 10.71 5.96
C ALA A 38 2.35 9.80 6.41
N ASN A 39 1.10 10.30 6.41
CA ASN A 39 -0.08 9.51 6.82
C ASN A 39 -0.56 8.47 5.78
N PHE A 40 0.36 7.96 4.96
CA PHE A 40 0.13 6.98 3.92
C PHE A 40 1.23 5.92 3.98
N ASP A 41 0.94 4.74 3.43
CA ASP A 41 1.93 3.67 3.30
C ASP A 41 2.57 3.68 1.91
N VAL A 42 1.73 3.81 0.88
CA VAL A 42 2.17 3.92 -0.50
C VAL A 42 1.52 5.11 -1.19
N ALA A 43 2.23 5.67 -2.16
CA ALA A 43 1.73 6.70 -3.06
C ALA A 43 1.82 6.25 -4.51
N PHE A 44 1.03 6.89 -5.37
CA PHE A 44 0.81 6.46 -6.74
C PHE A 44 1.14 7.59 -7.72
N ASP A 45 1.81 7.27 -8.82
CA ASP A 45 1.98 8.15 -9.97
C ASP A 45 1.80 7.39 -11.27
N ILE A 46 1.86 8.09 -12.41
CA ILE A 46 1.78 7.51 -13.74
C ILE A 46 3.04 7.90 -14.52
N ASP A 47 3.76 6.91 -15.02
CA ASP A 47 4.96 7.13 -15.84
C ASP A 47 4.61 7.65 -17.25
N ALA A 48 5.63 8.00 -18.03
CA ALA A 48 5.45 8.49 -19.39
C ALA A 48 4.87 7.45 -20.37
N ALA A 49 4.93 6.16 -20.02
CA ALA A 49 4.36 5.06 -20.79
C ALA A 49 2.91 4.74 -20.38
N GLY A 50 2.36 5.44 -19.38
CA GLY A 50 1.00 5.22 -18.89
C GLY A 50 0.87 4.09 -17.87
N ASN A 51 1.97 3.60 -17.29
CA ASN A 51 1.95 2.61 -16.23
C ASN A 51 1.83 3.27 -14.86
N ALA A 52 1.27 2.54 -13.89
CA ALA A 52 1.29 2.98 -12.50
C ALA A 52 2.71 2.87 -11.93
N ILE A 53 3.13 3.87 -11.15
CA ILE A 53 4.29 3.78 -10.27
C ILE A 53 3.77 3.77 -8.84
N VAL A 54 4.22 2.82 -8.04
CA VAL A 54 3.90 2.71 -6.61
C VAL A 54 5.15 2.99 -5.80
N TYR A 55 5.09 4.02 -4.97
CA TYR A 55 6.18 4.46 -4.10
C TYR A 55 5.91 4.05 -2.66
N PRO A 56 6.86 3.42 -1.96
CA PRO A 56 6.85 3.39 -0.51
C PRO A 56 6.95 4.80 0.07
N ALA A 57 6.33 5.03 1.24
CA ALA A 57 6.26 6.36 1.85
C ALA A 57 7.61 7.09 1.93
N ARG A 58 8.69 6.40 2.28
CA ARG A 58 10.04 6.98 2.41
C ARG A 58 10.64 7.53 1.11
N LEU A 59 10.12 7.14 -0.07
CA LEU A 59 10.56 7.71 -1.35
C LEU A 59 9.86 9.02 -1.68
N VAL A 60 8.78 9.34 -0.98
CA VAL A 60 7.94 10.52 -1.24
C VAL A 60 8.16 11.60 -0.21
N VAL A 61 8.39 11.20 1.04
CA VAL A 61 8.65 12.11 2.15
C VAL A 61 9.88 11.66 2.92
N SER A 62 10.79 12.60 3.16
CA SER A 62 11.87 12.44 4.14
C SER A 62 11.28 12.80 5.51
N SER A 63 10.91 11.82 6.32
CA SER A 63 10.31 12.14 7.62
C SER A 63 11.37 12.72 8.57
N LEU A 64 11.08 13.86 9.22
CA LEU A 64 11.81 14.35 10.40
C LEU A 64 11.36 13.63 11.69
N ALA A 65 10.23 12.93 11.63
CA ALA A 65 9.60 12.25 12.75
C ALA A 65 9.47 10.77 12.41
N GLY A 66 10.40 9.97 12.94
CA GLY A 66 10.34 8.51 12.98
C GLY A 66 9.95 7.86 11.66
N ASP A 67 10.95 7.55 10.83
CA ASP A 67 10.74 6.76 9.62
C ASP A 67 9.95 5.51 9.98
N ARG A 68 8.73 5.42 9.45
CA ARG A 68 7.91 4.22 9.51
C ARG A 68 8.29 3.36 8.31
N PRO A 69 9.01 2.23 8.47
CA PRO A 69 9.37 1.40 7.35
C PRO A 69 8.11 0.86 6.67
N VAL A 70 7.99 1.15 5.37
CA VAL A 70 6.99 0.54 4.52
C VAL A 70 7.74 -0.09 3.35
N GLY A 71 7.69 -1.40 3.27
CA GLY A 71 8.26 -2.15 2.16
C GLY A 71 7.17 -2.59 1.18
N ILE A 72 7.52 -2.67 -0.10
CA ILE A 72 6.65 -3.19 -1.15
C ILE A 72 7.35 -4.33 -1.90
N GLN A 73 6.55 -5.28 -2.38
CA GLN A 73 7.00 -6.40 -3.19
C GLN A 73 5.99 -6.66 -4.31
N LYS A 74 6.42 -6.61 -5.56
CA LYS A 74 5.60 -7.04 -6.70
C LYS A 74 5.59 -8.56 -6.78
N ILE A 75 4.42 -9.17 -6.89
CA ILE A 75 4.24 -10.63 -6.85
C ILE A 75 3.63 -11.13 -8.15
N ALA A 76 4.16 -12.25 -8.64
CA ALA A 76 3.59 -12.96 -9.79
C ALA A 76 2.37 -13.80 -9.39
N GLY A 77 1.41 -13.94 -10.30
CA GLY A 77 0.16 -14.65 -10.06
C GLY A 77 -1.04 -13.71 -10.09
N THR A 78 -2.22 -14.26 -9.79
CA THR A 78 -3.45 -13.46 -9.76
C THR A 78 -3.73 -12.95 -8.35
N PHE A 79 -4.46 -11.83 -8.25
CA PHE A 79 -4.85 -11.26 -6.96
C PHE A 79 -5.56 -12.28 -6.06
N GLU A 80 -6.41 -13.14 -6.62
CA GLU A 80 -7.15 -14.14 -5.87
C GLU A 80 -6.28 -15.33 -5.42
N SER A 81 -5.23 -15.68 -6.17
CA SER A 81 -4.31 -16.77 -5.80
C SER A 81 -3.38 -16.42 -4.63
N ILE A 82 -3.15 -15.13 -4.38
CA ILE A 82 -2.26 -14.65 -3.32
C ILE A 82 -3.07 -14.54 -2.03
N LEU A 83 -3.14 -15.65 -1.30
CA LEU A 83 -3.91 -15.75 -0.04
C LEU A 83 -3.09 -15.40 1.20
N THR A 84 -1.76 -15.32 1.09
CA THR A 84 -0.87 -15.00 2.22
C THR A 84 0.27 -14.10 1.75
N ALA A 85 0.65 -13.12 2.58
CA ALA A 85 1.79 -12.25 2.33
C ALA A 85 3.09 -13.07 2.25
N PRO A 86 3.77 -13.07 1.09
CA PRO A 86 4.94 -13.89 0.89
C PRO A 86 6.06 -13.53 1.86
N LYS A 87 6.85 -14.54 2.20
CA LYS A 87 8.13 -14.33 2.89
C LYS A 87 9.14 -13.78 1.88
N GLY A 88 10.16 -13.11 2.38
CA GLY A 88 11.24 -12.55 1.56
C GLY A 88 11.37 -11.05 1.79
N THR A 89 12.08 -10.40 0.87
CA THR A 89 12.44 -9.00 0.99
C THR A 89 11.35 -8.11 0.41
N TYR A 90 10.88 -7.18 1.23
CA TYR A 90 10.08 -6.04 0.82
C TYR A 90 11.01 -4.85 0.65
N SER A 91 10.98 -4.20 -0.52
CA SER A 91 11.82 -3.02 -0.78
C SER A 91 11.10 -1.77 -0.30
N ASP A 92 11.75 -1.01 0.55
CA ASP A 92 11.29 0.30 1.00
C ASP A 92 12.01 1.44 0.25
N SER A 93 13.08 1.12 -0.48
CA SER A 93 13.94 2.07 -1.19
C SER A 93 13.74 2.10 -2.70
N LEU A 94 12.86 1.26 -3.26
CA LEU A 94 12.57 1.20 -4.68
C LEU A 94 11.08 1.37 -4.94
N ALA A 95 10.77 2.17 -5.96
CA ALA A 95 9.42 2.23 -6.52
C ALA A 95 9.17 1.00 -7.40
N VAL A 96 7.91 0.61 -7.52
CA VAL A 96 7.47 -0.48 -8.40
C VAL A 96 6.68 0.10 -9.57
N VAL A 97 7.06 -0.27 -10.79
CA VAL A 97 6.24 -0.02 -11.98
C VAL A 97 5.29 -1.20 -12.18
N ALA A 98 4.01 -0.89 -12.37
CA ALA A 98 2.93 -1.84 -12.47
C ALA A 98 1.92 -1.48 -13.57
N THR A 99 1.40 -2.50 -14.23
CA THR A 99 0.32 -2.42 -15.21
C THR A 99 -0.95 -3.05 -14.66
N ALA A 100 -2.06 -2.90 -15.39
CA ALA A 100 -3.31 -3.55 -15.01
C ALA A 100 -3.13 -5.08 -14.88
N GLY A 101 -3.59 -5.65 -13.77
CA GLY A 101 -3.43 -7.06 -13.43
C GLY A 101 -2.27 -7.36 -12.47
N ASP A 102 -1.31 -6.44 -12.32
CA ASP A 102 -0.18 -6.64 -11.41
C ASP A 102 -0.61 -6.57 -9.95
N VAL A 103 0.00 -7.43 -9.12
CA VAL A 103 -0.24 -7.50 -7.68
C VAL A 103 0.99 -7.02 -6.92
N ILE A 104 0.76 -6.19 -5.91
CA ILE A 104 1.79 -5.64 -5.03
C ILE A 104 1.40 -5.99 -3.60
N VAL A 105 2.33 -6.52 -2.83
CA VAL A 105 2.17 -6.75 -1.39
C VAL A 105 2.96 -5.70 -0.63
N ILE A 106 2.35 -5.17 0.43
CA ILE A 106 2.88 -4.14 1.31
C ILE A 106 3.14 -4.76 2.68
N GLU A 107 4.27 -4.42 3.27
CA GLU A 107 4.62 -4.64 4.67
C GLU A 107 4.83 -3.28 5.33
N SER A 108 3.92 -2.86 6.22
CA SER A 108 3.99 -1.58 6.91
C SER A 108 4.26 -1.81 8.40
N ALA A 109 5.39 -1.32 8.91
CA ALA A 109 5.71 -1.37 10.33
C ALA A 109 4.83 -0.37 11.10
N ARG A 110 4.18 -0.81 12.17
CA ARG A 110 3.22 -0.01 12.96
C ARG A 110 3.55 0.03 14.44
N ASN A 111 4.83 0.14 14.77
CA ASN A 111 5.36 0.14 16.13
C ASN A 111 5.81 1.51 16.65
N GLY A 112 5.41 2.60 15.98
CA GLY A 112 5.61 3.96 16.50
C GLY A 112 4.87 4.17 17.82
N GLN A 113 5.27 5.19 18.57
CA GLN A 113 4.57 5.59 19.79
C GLN A 113 3.11 5.95 19.46
N GLY A 114 2.16 5.29 20.11
CA GLY A 114 0.72 5.45 19.89
C GLY A 114 0.16 4.71 18.69
N ASP A 115 0.97 3.92 17.96
CA ASP A 115 0.51 3.14 16.81
C ASP A 115 0.01 1.74 17.24
N VAL A 116 -0.75 1.09 16.35
CA VAL A 116 -1.53 -0.11 16.67
C VAL A 116 -0.69 -1.33 17.07
N CYS A 117 0.54 -1.44 16.56
CA CYS A 117 1.44 -2.56 16.83
C CYS A 117 2.61 -2.19 17.74
N GLN A 118 2.52 -1.09 18.50
CA GLN A 118 3.58 -0.61 19.41
C GLN A 118 4.16 -1.72 20.32
N PHE A 119 3.31 -2.61 20.82
CA PHE A 119 3.71 -3.68 21.75
C PHE A 119 3.74 -5.08 21.11
N SER A 120 3.57 -5.18 19.80
CA SER A 120 3.58 -6.48 19.11
C SER A 120 5.00 -6.98 18.88
N LEU A 121 5.22 -8.28 19.05
CA LEU A 121 6.46 -8.96 18.67
C LEU A 121 6.69 -8.94 17.15
N SER A 122 5.61 -8.92 16.38
CA SER A 122 5.64 -8.76 14.93
C SER A 122 4.87 -7.49 14.57
N PRO A 123 5.57 -6.36 14.36
CA PRO A 123 4.93 -5.05 14.30
C PRO A 123 4.32 -4.71 12.93
N PHE A 124 4.22 -5.67 12.03
CA PHE A 124 3.88 -5.42 10.64
C PHE A 124 2.39 -5.63 10.35
N ILE A 125 1.85 -4.73 9.53
CA ILE A 125 0.57 -4.89 8.86
C ILE A 125 0.85 -5.26 7.41
N TYR A 126 0.24 -6.36 6.97
CA TYR A 126 0.35 -6.83 5.59
C TYR A 126 -0.90 -6.48 4.79
N SER A 127 -0.72 -6.05 3.56
CA SER A 127 -1.81 -5.77 2.63
C SER A 127 -1.41 -6.17 1.22
N LYS A 128 -2.38 -6.54 0.38
CA LYS A 128 -2.15 -6.74 -1.06
C LYS A 128 -2.99 -5.75 -1.86
N LEU A 129 -2.42 -5.29 -2.96
CA LEU A 129 -3.02 -4.38 -3.92
C LEU A 129 -3.05 -5.04 -5.30
N LEU A 130 -4.14 -4.86 -6.04
CA LEU A 130 -4.25 -5.11 -7.47
C LEU A 130 -4.36 -3.77 -8.18
N ILE A 131 -3.51 -3.54 -9.18
CA ILE A 131 -3.75 -2.45 -10.12
C ILE A 131 -4.85 -2.91 -11.07
N GLU A 132 -6.07 -2.41 -10.89
CA GLU A 132 -7.20 -2.79 -11.74
C GLU A 132 -7.15 -2.05 -13.08
N SER A 133 -6.88 -0.75 -13.04
CA SER A 133 -6.76 0.07 -14.25
C SER A 133 -5.91 1.31 -14.01
N VAL A 134 -5.30 1.81 -15.10
CA VAL A 134 -4.60 3.09 -15.14
C VAL A 134 -5.22 3.90 -16.27
N VAL A 135 -5.67 5.11 -15.96
CA VAL A 135 -6.32 6.00 -16.93
C VAL A 135 -5.54 7.32 -17.01
N PRO A 136 -4.54 7.41 -17.92
CA PRO A 136 -3.66 8.58 -18.01
C PRO A 136 -4.40 9.89 -18.29
N ALA A 137 -5.49 9.85 -19.06
CA ALA A 137 -6.26 11.04 -19.42
C ALA A 137 -6.88 11.75 -18.21
N SER A 138 -7.39 10.99 -17.23
CA SER A 138 -7.92 11.50 -15.96
C SER A 138 -6.88 11.49 -14.83
N ARG A 139 -5.67 11.01 -15.09
CA ARG A 139 -4.60 10.76 -14.11
C ARG A 139 -5.06 9.92 -12.91
N THR A 140 -5.92 8.94 -13.15
CA THR A 140 -6.47 8.06 -12.10
C THR A 140 -5.96 6.64 -12.23
N ILE A 141 -5.78 5.99 -11.08
CA ILE A 141 -5.48 4.57 -10.96
C ILE A 141 -6.57 3.97 -10.07
N VAL A 142 -7.19 2.89 -10.53
CA VAL A 142 -8.13 2.11 -9.72
C VAL A 142 -7.37 0.95 -9.11
N VAL A 143 -7.45 0.85 -7.78
CA VAL A 143 -6.70 -0.12 -6.98
C VAL A 143 -7.69 -0.92 -6.15
N GLN A 144 -7.67 -2.23 -6.31
CA GLN A 144 -8.30 -3.12 -5.34
C GLN A 144 -7.31 -3.43 -4.22
N ALA A 145 -7.77 -3.52 -2.98
CA ALA A 145 -6.92 -3.90 -1.87
C ALA A 145 -7.57 -4.95 -0.98
N VAL A 146 -6.73 -5.78 -0.35
CA VAL A 146 -7.08 -6.55 0.83
C VAL A 146 -6.15 -6.16 1.95
N MET A 147 -6.73 -5.78 3.10
CA MET A 147 -6.00 -5.21 4.24
C MET A 147 -6.32 -5.97 5.52
N ASN A 148 -5.29 -6.59 6.11
CA ASN A 148 -5.36 -7.28 7.38
C ASN A 148 -4.74 -6.41 8.49
N PRO A 149 -5.55 -5.82 9.38
CA PRO A 149 -5.08 -4.86 10.38
C PRO A 149 -4.55 -5.54 11.65
N ASN A 150 -4.32 -6.86 11.64
CA ASN A 150 -3.81 -7.59 12.78
C ASN A 150 -2.28 -7.73 12.67
N CYS A 151 -1.58 -7.25 13.69
CA CYS A 151 -0.12 -7.24 13.74
C CYS A 151 0.49 -8.63 13.52
N GLY A 152 1.35 -8.76 12.52
CA GLY A 152 2.07 -9.98 12.18
C GLY A 152 1.28 -11.02 11.39
N PHE A 153 -0.02 -10.83 11.17
CA PHE A 153 -0.82 -11.77 10.40
C PHE A 153 -0.64 -11.55 8.90
N ARG A 154 -0.23 -12.61 8.21
CA ARG A 154 0.05 -12.60 6.78
C ARG A 154 -1.13 -13.02 5.91
N SER A 155 -2.17 -13.63 6.48
CA SER A 155 -3.32 -14.11 5.70
C SER A 155 -4.13 -12.94 5.11
N PHE A 156 -4.49 -13.08 3.84
CA PHE A 156 -5.40 -12.25 3.07
C PHE A 156 -6.75 -12.92 2.84
N GLU A 157 -6.99 -14.08 3.47
CA GLU A 157 -8.29 -14.72 3.40
C GLU A 157 -9.34 -13.87 4.12
N PRO A 158 -10.60 -13.89 3.65
CA PRO A 158 -11.68 -13.15 4.28
C PRO A 158 -11.94 -13.65 5.71
N GLY A 159 -12.41 -12.75 6.57
CA GLY A 159 -12.84 -13.10 7.94
C GLY A 159 -11.84 -12.74 9.03
N ILE A 160 -12.04 -13.30 10.22
CA ILE A 160 -11.11 -13.14 11.34
C ILE A 160 -9.95 -14.12 11.11
N PRO A 161 -8.68 -13.67 11.12
CA PRO A 161 -7.56 -14.58 10.91
C PRO A 161 -7.57 -15.71 11.93
N ALA A 162 -7.61 -16.95 11.45
CA ALA A 162 -7.36 -18.15 12.26
C ALA A 162 -5.85 -18.47 12.22
N ASN A 163 -5.31 -18.94 13.33
CA ASN A 163 -3.90 -19.35 13.45
C ASN A 163 -3.57 -20.54 12.55
#